data_AF-A0A645GCI6-F1
#
_entry.id   AF-A0A645GCI6-F1
#
_cell.length_a   1.000
_cell.length_b   1.000
_cell.length_c   1.000
_cell.angle_alpha   90.00
_cell.angle_beta   90.00
_cell.angle_gamma   90.00
#
_symmetry.space_group_name_H-M   'P 1'
#
loop_
_entity.id
_entity.type
_entity.pdbx_description
1 polymer ?
#
loop_
_entity_poly.entity_id
_entity_poly.type
_entity_poly.pdbx_seq_one_letter_code
_entity_poly.pdbx_strand_id
1 'polypeptide(L)'
;MIAEGDEKAKLIYEAMAYQVAKEIGSCATVLKGKVDAIILTGGIAYSEMITTWIKERVSFIADVKIYAGEDEMSALAQGALRVLREEEKPQRYED
;
A
#
# COMPACT_ATOMS: atom_id res chain seq x y z
N MET A 1 -22.45 10.72 2.43
CA MET A 1 -21.97 11.23 1.13
C MET A 1 -22.08 10.19 0.01
N ILE A 2 -21.11 9.28 -0.22
CA ILE A 2 -21.28 8.26 -1.28
C ILE A 2 -22.45 7.30 -0.96
N ALA A 3 -22.56 6.84 0.28
CA ALA A 3 -23.67 6.00 0.73
C ALA A 3 -25.04 6.71 0.68
N GLU A 4 -25.06 8.04 0.55
CA GLU A 4 -26.28 8.85 0.40
C GLU A 4 -26.61 9.14 -1.08
N GLY A 5 -25.86 8.53 -2.03
CA GLY A 5 -26.12 8.64 -3.47
C GLY A 5 -25.37 9.77 -4.19
N ASP A 6 -24.31 10.33 -3.61
CA ASP A 6 -23.48 11.31 -4.32
C ASP A 6 -22.61 10.61 -5.40
N GLU A 7 -23.11 10.62 -6.62
CA GLU A 7 -22.45 10.01 -7.78
C GLU A 7 -21.13 10.70 -8.16
N LYS A 8 -20.97 12.00 -7.92
CA LYS A 8 -19.72 12.70 -8.23
C LYS A 8 -18.63 12.30 -7.24
N ALA A 9 -18.96 12.21 -5.96
CA ALA A 9 -18.05 11.72 -4.94
C ALA A 9 -17.61 10.27 -5.25
N LYS A 10 -18.57 9.41 -5.62
CA LYS A 10 -18.28 8.04 -6.03
C LYS A 10 -17.33 7.97 -7.22
N LEU A 11 -17.61 8.74 -8.28
CA LEU A 11 -16.77 8.80 -9.48
C LEU A 11 -15.32 9.19 -9.15
N ILE A 12 -15.13 10.23 -8.33
CA ILE A 12 -13.79 10.70 -7.94
C ILE A 12 -13.08 9.66 -7.08
N TYR A 13 -13.79 9.05 -6.12
CA TYR A 13 -13.20 8.07 -5.22
C TYR A 13 -12.82 6.77 -5.95
N GLU A 14 -13.66 6.33 -6.89
CA GLU A 14 -13.35 5.21 -7.76
C GLU A 14 -12.20 5.53 -8.74
N ALA A 15 -12.12 6.76 -9.26
CA ALA A 15 -11.01 7.18 -10.10
C ALA A 15 -9.66 7.10 -9.37
N MET A 16 -9.64 7.38 -8.07
CA MET A 16 -8.45 7.18 -7.23
C MET A 16 -8.08 5.69 -7.14
N ALA A 17 -9.06 4.81 -6.85
CA ALA A 17 -8.84 3.36 -6.83
C ALA A 17 -8.30 2.85 -8.18
N TYR A 18 -8.82 3.37 -9.28
CA TYR A 18 -8.40 3.04 -10.63
C TYR A 18 -6.94 3.42 -10.91
N GLN A 19 -6.50 4.62 -10.50
CA GLN A 19 -5.11 5.03 -10.69
C GLN A 19 -4.15 4.20 -9.83
N VAL A 20 -4.51 3.91 -8.58
CA VAL A 20 -3.72 3.03 -7.71
C VAL A 20 -3.58 1.63 -8.34
N ALA A 21 -4.68 1.07 -8.85
CA ALA A 21 -4.65 -0.23 -9.54
C ALA A 21 -3.76 -0.22 -10.79
N LYS A 22 -3.76 0.86 -11.56
CA LYS A 22 -2.87 1.02 -12.72
C LYS A 22 -1.40 1.05 -12.31
N GLU A 23 -1.07 1.73 -11.22
CA GLU A 23 0.31 1.80 -10.73
C GLU A 23 0.78 0.44 -10.19
N ILE A 24 -0.10 -0.32 -9.53
CA ILE A 24 0.20 -1.72 -9.17
C ILE A 24 0.47 -2.55 -10.44
N GLY A 25 -0.33 -2.36 -11.48
CA GLY A 25 -0.12 -3.00 -12.78
C GLY A 25 1.20 -2.60 -13.45
N SER A 26 1.63 -1.34 -13.33
CA SER A 26 2.92 -0.86 -13.85
C SER A 26 4.07 -1.61 -13.17
N CYS A 27 4.04 -1.71 -11.84
CA CYS A 27 5.02 -2.44 -11.04
C CYS A 27 5.08 -3.93 -11.38
N ALA A 28 3.95 -4.56 -11.70
CA ALA A 28 3.93 -5.96 -12.11
C ALA A 28 4.78 -6.23 -13.35
N THR A 29 4.83 -5.27 -14.30
CA THR A 29 5.69 -5.41 -15.50
C THR A 29 7.18 -5.36 -15.17
N VAL A 30 7.57 -4.56 -14.17
CA VAL A 30 8.97 -4.47 -13.68
C VAL A 30 9.42 -5.83 -13.13
N LEU A 31 8.53 -6.51 -12.42
CA LEU A 31 8.78 -7.84 -11.85
C LEU A 31 8.51 -8.98 -12.85
N LYS A 32 8.24 -8.68 -14.12
CA LYS A 32 7.90 -9.66 -15.18
C LYS A 32 6.74 -10.58 -14.79
N GLY A 33 5.76 -10.03 -14.07
CA GLY A 33 4.60 -10.76 -13.55
C GLY A 33 4.91 -11.72 -12.40
N LYS A 34 6.16 -11.80 -11.92
CA LYS A 34 6.54 -12.63 -10.77
C LYS A 34 6.31 -11.85 -9.49
N VAL A 35 5.04 -11.72 -9.11
CA VAL A 35 4.61 -11.00 -7.91
C VAL A 35 4.11 -12.02 -6.91
N ASP A 36 4.74 -12.10 -5.74
CA ASP A 36 4.32 -13.03 -4.69
C ASP A 36 3.04 -12.55 -3.99
N ALA A 37 2.96 -11.25 -3.71
CA ALA A 37 1.79 -10.62 -3.09
C ALA A 37 1.74 -9.12 -3.42
N ILE A 38 0.54 -8.55 -3.35
CA ILE A 38 0.28 -7.12 -3.39
C ILE A 38 -0.17 -6.69 -2.01
N ILE A 39 0.53 -5.72 -1.41
CA ILE A 39 0.24 -5.23 -0.06
C ILE A 39 -0.43 -3.86 -0.14
N LEU A 40 -1.65 -3.76 0.38
CA LEU A 40 -2.35 -2.48 0.59
C LEU A 40 -2.19 -2.07 2.05
N THR A 41 -1.50 -0.95 2.28
CA THR A 41 -1.20 -0.43 3.61
C THR A 41 -1.44 1.09 3.69
N GLY A 42 -1.05 1.72 4.80
CA GLY A 42 -1.31 3.13 5.07
C GLY A 42 -2.74 3.39 5.55
N GLY A 43 -3.03 4.65 5.91
CA GLY A 43 -4.36 5.03 6.42
C GLY A 43 -5.52 4.74 5.45
N ILE A 44 -5.29 4.80 4.14
CA ILE A 44 -6.33 4.56 3.12
C ILE A 44 -6.83 3.12 3.09
N ALA A 45 -6.02 2.17 3.57
CA ALA A 45 -6.36 0.75 3.59
C ALA A 45 -7.42 0.40 4.65
N TYR A 46 -7.78 1.32 5.56
CA TYR A 46 -8.96 1.17 6.41
C TYR A 46 -10.29 1.27 5.65
N SER A 47 -10.29 1.87 4.46
CA SER A 47 -11.49 1.94 3.63
C SER A 47 -11.68 0.61 2.87
N GLU A 48 -12.70 -0.15 3.26
CA GLU A 48 -13.09 -1.37 2.55
C GLU A 48 -13.52 -1.08 1.10
N MET A 49 -14.15 0.08 0.86
CA MET A 49 -14.63 0.46 -0.46
C MET A 49 -13.47 0.62 -1.45
N ILE A 50 -12.42 1.35 -1.07
CA ILE A 50 -11.29 1.56 -1.97
C ILE A 50 -10.44 0.31 -2.13
N THR A 51 -10.20 -0.42 -1.04
CA THR A 51 -9.40 -1.64 -1.07
C THR A 51 -10.10 -2.73 -1.89
N THR A 52 -11.43 -2.81 -1.84
CA THR A 52 -12.23 -3.71 -2.69
C THR A 52 -12.08 -3.36 -4.17
N TRP A 53 -12.27 -2.08 -4.55
CA TRP A 53 -12.14 -1.65 -5.94
C TRP A 53 -10.73 -1.84 -6.51
N ILE A 54 -9.68 -1.63 -5.70
CA ILE A 54 -8.31 -1.93 -6.11
C ILE A 54 -8.15 -3.44 -6.28
N LYS A 55 -8.56 -4.23 -5.29
CA LYS A 55 -8.41 -5.69 -5.26
C LYS A 55 -9.07 -6.34 -6.48
N GLU A 56 -10.30 -5.95 -6.84
CA GLU A 56 -11.00 -6.44 -8.02
C GLU A 56 -10.18 -6.31 -9.31
N ARG A 57 -9.40 -5.22 -9.42
CA ARG A 57 -8.62 -4.91 -10.63
C ARG A 57 -7.26 -5.60 -10.66
N VAL A 58 -6.65 -5.89 -9.51
CA VAL A 58 -5.24 -6.34 -9.42
C VAL A 58 -5.08 -7.78 -8.96
N SER A 59 -6.14 -8.45 -8.48
CA SER A 59 -6.05 -9.83 -7.97
C SER A 59 -5.65 -10.88 -9.02
N PHE A 60 -5.74 -10.54 -10.32
CA PHE A 60 -5.24 -11.43 -11.38
C PHE A 60 -3.70 -11.49 -11.42
N ILE A 61 -3.02 -10.52 -10.80
CA ILE A 61 -1.57 -10.42 -10.77
C ILE A 61 -1.01 -11.29 -9.63
N ALA A 62 -1.54 -11.14 -8.42
CA ALA A 62 -1.12 -11.86 -7.22
C ALA A 62 -2.17 -11.75 -6.09
N ASP A 63 -1.95 -12.49 -5.01
CA ASP A 63 -2.77 -12.40 -3.79
C ASP A 63 -2.64 -11.00 -3.14
N VAL A 64 -3.77 -10.43 -2.76
CA VAL A 64 -3.85 -9.07 -2.20
C VAL A 64 -4.05 -9.14 -0.69
N LYS A 65 -3.09 -8.63 0.08
CA LYS A 65 -3.15 -8.54 1.54
C LYS A 65 -3.36 -7.10 1.98
N ILE A 66 -4.24 -6.92 2.97
CA ILE A 66 -4.56 -5.61 3.53
C ILE A 66 -3.95 -5.53 4.92
N TYR A 67 -3.05 -4.58 5.12
CA TYR A 67 -2.42 -4.26 6.42
C TYR A 67 -2.65 -2.78 6.68
N ALA A 68 -3.84 -2.44 7.18
CA ALA A 68 -4.26 -1.06 7.36
C ALA A 68 -3.47 -0.33 8.45
N GLY A 69 -3.21 0.95 8.20
CA GLY A 69 -2.43 1.79 9.11
C GLY A 69 -0.93 1.65 8.92
N GLU A 70 -0.22 2.19 9.90
CA GLU A 70 1.23 2.39 9.90
C GLU A 70 1.73 2.11 11.33
N ASP A 71 2.98 1.65 11.48
CA ASP A 71 3.61 1.40 12.77
C ASP A 71 4.96 2.13 12.86
N GLU A 72 4.91 3.44 12.61
CA GLU A 72 6.10 4.29 12.46
C GLU A 72 6.95 4.32 13.73
N MET A 73 6.34 4.51 14.90
CA MET A 73 7.06 4.64 16.16
C MET A 73 7.80 3.34 16.53
N SER A 74 7.15 2.18 16.34
CA SER A 74 7.80 0.90 16.59
C SER A 74 8.86 0.60 15.54
N ALA A 75 8.62 0.92 14.26
CA ALA A 75 9.61 0.75 13.19
C ALA A 75 10.88 1.58 13.45
N LEU A 76 10.74 2.84 13.90
CA LEU A 76 11.85 3.70 14.30
C LEU A 76 12.61 3.14 15.51
N ALA A 77 11.88 2.75 16.56
CA ALA A 77 12.48 2.17 17.76
C ALA A 77 13.24 0.87 17.45
N GLN A 78 12.64 -0.01 16.62
CA GLN A 78 13.27 -1.26 16.20
C GLN A 78 14.49 -1.01 15.31
N GLY A 79 14.44 -0.04 14.39
CA GLY A 79 15.58 0.35 13.59
C GLY A 79 16.77 0.80 14.44
N ALA A 80 16.53 1.69 15.41
CA ALA A 80 17.55 2.12 16.35
C ALA A 80 18.07 0.97 17.22
N LEU A 81 17.18 0.09 17.69
CA LEU A 81 17.56 -1.05 18.53
C LEU A 81 18.47 -2.04 17.80
N ARG A 82 18.23 -2.31 16.50
CA ARG A 82 19.11 -3.19 15.70
C ARG A 82 20.53 -2.66 15.61
N VAL A 83 20.69 -1.34 15.47
CA VAL A 83 22.02 -0.70 15.50
C VAL A 83 22.68 -0.83 16.87
N LEU A 84 21.93 -0.56 17.95
CA LEU A 84 22.44 -0.67 19.33
C LEU A 84 22.83 -2.11 19.72
N ARG A 85 22.25 -3.12 19.05
CA ARG A 85 22.56 -4.54 19.24
C ARG A 85 23.62 -5.08 18.28
N GLU A 86 24.20 -4.23 17.43
CA GLU A 86 25.17 -4.63 16.40
C GLU A 86 24.59 -5.61 15.34
N GLU A 87 23.26 -5.71 15.24
CA GLU A 87 22.55 -6.50 14.23
C GLU A 87 22.51 -5.78 12.87
N GLU A 88 22.64 -4.45 12.87
CA GLU A 88 22.65 -3.59 11.67
C GLU A 88 23.75 -2.52 11.79
N LYS A 89 24.46 -2.23 10.69
CA LYS A 89 25.47 -1.16 10.67
C LYS A 89 24.80 0.19 10.39
N PRO A 90 25.05 1.24 11.18
CA PRO A 90 24.50 2.56 10.90
C PRO A 90 25.10 3.13 9.62
N GLN A 91 24.26 3.77 8.80
CA GLN A 91 24.72 4.50 7.62
C GLN A 91 25.17 5.92 8.02
N ARG A 92 26.20 6.44 7.33
CA ARG A 92 26.65 7.82 7.45
C ARG A 92 26.25 8.56 6.19
N TYR A 93 25.48 9.63 6.35
CA TYR A 93 25.14 10.54 5.27
C TYR A 93 26.00 11.79 5.45
N GLU A 94 26.60 12.27 4.36
CA GLU A 94 27.26 13.58 4.35
C GLU A 94 26.19 14.68 4.32
N ASP A 95 26.52 15.84 4.89
CA ASP A 95 25.67 17.04 4.83
C ASP A 95 25.65 17.67 3.43
#